data_AF-A0A7W7DLG0-F1
#
_entry.id   AF-A0A7W7DLG0-F1
#
_cell.length_a   1.000
_cell.length_b   1.000
_cell.length_c   1.000
_cell.angle_alpha   90.00
_cell.angle_beta   90.00
_cell.angle_gamma   90.00
#
_symmetry.space_group_name_H-M   'P 1'
#
loop_
_entity.id
_entity.type
_entity.pdbx_description
1 polymer ?
#
loop_
_entity_poly.entity_id
_entity_poly.type
_entity_poly.pdbx_seq_one_letter_code
_entity_poly.pdbx_strand_id
1 'polypeptide(L)'
;MLPRIGNWPAAAGLAAVDGLLLLLSLGAAQWWVLHHHITGAGTWIPATAVAWLAGLVVSCATAVPLWHPGQSPLLIAGIEALAGLLMAATVAAVTGAVLVRLANRAAEPA
;
A
#
# COMPACT_ATOMS: atom_id res chain seq x y z
N MET A 1 -6.98 23.32 29.68
CA MET A 1 -8.19 22.51 29.43
C MET A 1 -7.92 21.62 28.22
N LEU A 2 -7.65 20.34 28.44
CA LEU A 2 -7.40 19.36 27.36
C LEU A 2 -8.76 18.85 26.84
N PRO A 3 -9.01 18.81 25.52
CA PRO A 3 -10.25 18.25 25.00
C PRO A 3 -10.35 16.78 25.38
N ARG A 4 -11.45 16.42 26.05
CA ARG A 4 -11.78 15.05 26.44
C ARG A 4 -12.10 14.26 25.18
N ILE A 5 -11.10 13.49 24.77
CA ILE A 5 -11.10 12.46 23.73
C ILE A 5 -12.25 11.47 23.96
N GLY A 6 -13.36 11.65 23.26
CA GLY A 6 -14.58 10.83 23.37
C GLY A 6 -15.03 10.16 22.07
N ASN A 7 -14.28 10.34 20.97
CA ASN A 7 -14.68 9.96 19.62
C ASN A 7 -13.66 9.06 18.89
N TRP A 8 -12.76 8.38 19.62
CA TRP A 8 -11.79 7.43 19.06
C TRP A 8 -12.34 6.44 18.03
N PRO A 9 -13.53 5.81 18.21
CA PRO A 9 -14.07 4.92 17.17
C PRO A 9 -14.48 5.68 15.90
N ALA A 10 -14.99 6.91 16.02
CA ALA A 10 -15.29 7.74 14.85
C ALA A 10 -14.01 8.18 14.14
N ALA A 11 -12.97 8.56 14.90
CA ALA A 11 -11.67 8.93 14.34
C ALA A 11 -10.98 7.75 13.63
N ALA A 12 -11.02 6.56 14.24
CA ALA A 12 -10.51 5.33 13.62
C ALA A 12 -11.29 4.97 12.35
N GLY A 13 -12.61 5.12 12.37
CA GLY A 13 -13.45 4.92 11.20
C GLY A 13 -13.10 5.89 10.06
N LEU A 14 -12.95 7.18 10.36
CA LEU A 14 -12.54 8.18 9.37
C LEU A 14 -11.16 7.87 8.78
N ALA A 15 -10.17 7.54 9.62
CA ALA A 15 -8.83 7.18 9.16
C ALA A 15 -8.83 5.94 8.26
N ALA A 16 -9.68 4.95 8.56
CA ALA A 16 -9.83 3.76 7.71
C ALA A 16 -10.47 4.10 6.36
N VAL A 17 -11.49 4.96 6.35
CA VAL A 17 -12.13 5.44 5.11
C VAL A 17 -11.14 6.25 4.27
N ASP A 18 -10.40 7.18 4.86
CA ASP A 18 -9.40 7.98 4.18
C ASP A 18 -8.26 7.11 3.63
N GLY A 19 -7.79 6.14 4.41
CA GLY A 19 -6.80 5.16 3.97
C GLY A 19 -7.28 4.33 2.78
N LEU A 20 -8.52 3.85 2.82
CA LEU A 20 -9.13 3.10 1.71
C LEU A 20 -9.28 3.99 0.48
N LEU A 21 -9.72 5.23 0.64
CA LEU A 21 -9.88 6.18 -0.46
C LEU A 21 -8.52 6.49 -1.11
N LEU A 22 -7.47 6.69 -0.29
CA LEU A 22 -6.11 6.89 -0.77
C LEU A 22 -5.62 5.69 -1.58
N LEU A 23 -5.76 4.47 -1.04
CA LEU A 23 -5.35 3.22 -1.70
C LEU A 23 -6.06 3.02 -3.05
N LEU A 24 -7.37 3.26 -3.09
CA LEU A 24 -8.16 3.13 -4.32
C LEU A 24 -7.82 4.24 -5.33
N SER A 25 -7.53 5.45 -4.88
CA SER A 25 -7.16 6.57 -5.76
C SER A 25 -5.86 6.30 -6.53
N LEU A 26 -4.87 5.66 -5.90
CA LEU A 26 -3.62 5.24 -6.54
C LEU A 26 -3.87 4.25 -7.67
N GLY A 27 -4.65 3.20 -7.38
CA GLY A 27 -5.03 2.20 -8.37
C GLY A 27 -5.88 2.78 -9.51
N ALA A 28 -6.80 3.70 -9.20
CA ALA A 28 -7.64 4.38 -10.20
C ALA A 28 -6.83 5.29 -11.14
N ALA A 29 -5.86 6.04 -10.61
CA ALA A 29 -4.96 6.87 -11.42
C ALA A 29 -4.12 6.01 -12.37
N GLN A 30 -3.60 4.88 -11.89
CA GLN A 30 -2.84 3.93 -12.72
C GLN A 30 -3.72 3.21 -13.74
N TRP A 31 -4.94 2.85 -13.36
CA TRP A 31 -5.93 2.24 -14.24
C TRP A 31 -6.27 3.13 -15.42
N TRP A 32 -6.34 4.46 -15.23
CA TRP A 32 -6.56 5.41 -16.33
C TRP A 32 -5.52 5.26 -17.45
N VAL A 33 -4.27 4.97 -17.09
CA VAL A 33 -3.23 4.68 -18.09
C VAL A 33 -3.40 3.26 -18.64
N LEU A 34 -3.57 2.27 -17.76
CA LEU A 34 -3.53 0.85 -18.14
C LEU A 34 -4.70 0.39 -19.02
N HIS A 35 -5.90 0.93 -18.84
CA HIS A 35 -7.09 0.48 -19.58
C HIS A 35 -7.03 0.78 -21.08
N HIS A 36 -6.19 1.73 -21.50
CA HIS A 36 -5.92 2.00 -22.92
C HIS A 36 -5.02 0.94 -23.57
N HIS A 37 -4.31 0.14 -22.77
CA HIS A 37 -3.31 -0.81 -23.26
C HIS A 37 -3.69 -2.27 -23.05
N ILE A 38 -4.50 -2.59 -22.03
CA ILE A 38 -4.77 -3.98 -21.63
C ILE A 38 -6.26 -4.19 -21.37
N THR A 39 -6.83 -5.25 -21.95
CA THR A 39 -8.19 -5.71 -21.64
C THR A 39 -8.26 -6.29 -20.23
N GLY A 40 -9.34 -6.03 -19.48
CA GLY A 40 -9.48 -6.50 -18.09
C GLY A 40 -8.71 -5.68 -17.04
N ALA A 41 -8.27 -4.47 -17.39
CA ALA A 41 -7.56 -3.56 -16.48
C ALA A 41 -8.31 -3.21 -15.18
N GLY A 42 -9.63 -3.43 -15.09
CA GLY A 42 -10.41 -3.18 -13.87
C GLY A 42 -9.92 -3.95 -12.64
N THR A 43 -9.25 -5.09 -12.82
CA THR A 43 -8.62 -5.86 -11.72
C THR A 43 -7.38 -5.17 -11.13
N TRP A 44 -6.83 -4.15 -11.80
CA TRP A 44 -5.64 -3.41 -11.36
C TRP A 44 -5.88 -2.60 -10.10
N ILE A 45 -7.08 -2.01 -9.95
CA ILE A 45 -7.44 -1.16 -8.80
C ILE A 45 -7.40 -1.96 -7.49
N PRO A 46 -8.17 -3.07 -7.33
CA PRO A 46 -8.11 -3.86 -6.11
C PRO A 46 -6.73 -4.52 -5.92
N ALA A 47 -6.03 -4.90 -6.99
CA ALA A 47 -4.68 -5.45 -6.89
C ALA A 47 -3.68 -4.44 -6.29
N THR A 48 -3.74 -3.18 -6.72
CA THR A 48 -2.89 -2.11 -6.21
C THR A 48 -3.20 -1.84 -4.73
N ALA A 49 -4.47 -1.80 -4.35
CA ALA A 49 -4.86 -1.63 -2.94
C ALA A 49 -4.33 -2.78 -2.07
N VAL A 50 -4.44 -4.04 -2.52
CA VAL A 50 -3.89 -5.21 -1.82
C VAL A 50 -2.36 -5.14 -1.72
N ALA A 51 -1.67 -4.72 -2.79
CA ALA A 51 -0.21 -4.58 -2.79
C ALA A 51 0.27 -3.59 -1.72
N TRP A 52 -0.38 -2.42 -1.63
CA TRP A 52 -0.06 -1.41 -0.62
C TRP A 52 -0.41 -1.87 0.80
N LEU A 53 -1.55 -2.54 1.01
CA LEU A 53 -1.88 -3.12 2.32
C LEU A 53 -0.83 -4.14 2.76
N ALA A 54 -0.40 -5.03 1.86
CA ALA A 54 0.67 -5.99 2.15
C ALA A 54 1.98 -5.28 2.48
N GLY A 55 2.35 -4.25 1.71
CA GLY A 55 3.52 -3.42 1.97
C GLY A 55 3.48 -2.74 3.34
N LEU A 56 2.34 -2.17 3.74
CA LEU A 56 2.14 -1.57 5.06
C LEU A 56 2.29 -2.60 6.19
N VAL A 57 1.72 -3.80 6.02
CA VAL A 57 1.91 -4.90 6.99
C VAL A 57 3.39 -5.24 7.15
N VAL A 58 4.13 -5.36 6.05
CA VAL A 58 5.58 -5.63 6.08
C VAL A 58 6.35 -4.49 6.74
N SER A 59 6.00 -3.23 6.43
CA SER A 59 6.61 -2.05 7.06
C SER A 59 6.39 -2.05 8.56
N CYS A 60 5.14 -2.24 9.02
CA CYS A 60 4.81 -2.30 10.44
C CYS A 60 5.49 -3.48 11.15
N ALA A 61 5.49 -4.66 10.53
CA ALA A 61 6.16 -5.85 11.07
C ALA A 61 7.67 -5.68 11.19
N THR A 62 8.27 -4.77 10.42
CA THR A 62 9.70 -4.45 10.48
C THR A 62 9.98 -3.31 11.47
N ALA A 63 9.31 -2.17 11.31
CA ALA A 63 9.60 -0.96 12.07
C ALA A 63 9.15 -1.06 13.54
N VAL A 64 7.94 -1.58 13.81
CA VAL A 64 7.37 -1.58 15.17
C VAL A 64 8.21 -2.39 16.16
N PRO A 65 8.71 -3.60 15.83
CA PRO A 65 9.57 -4.35 16.76
C PRO A 65 10.98 -3.77 16.94
N LEU A 66 11.50 -3.07 15.93
CA LEU A 66 12.84 -2.50 15.96
C LEU A 66 12.89 -1.14 16.65
N TRP A 67 11.77 -0.40 16.68
CA TRP A 67 11.67 0.92 17.29
C TRP A 67 11.65 0.85 18.82
N HIS A 68 12.45 1.70 19.46
CA HIS A 68 12.49 1.84 20.91
C HIS A 68 12.61 3.31 21.32
N PRO A 69 12.00 3.73 22.46
CA PRO A 69 12.19 5.08 22.99
C PRO A 69 13.67 5.37 23.29
N GLY A 70 14.13 6.57 22.93
CA GLY A 70 15.50 7.02 23.20
C GLY A 70 16.55 6.59 22.18
N GLN A 71 16.16 5.93 21.07
CA GLN A 71 17.06 5.63 19.96
C GLN A 71 17.60 6.90 19.29
N SER A 72 18.82 6.82 18.75
CA SER A 72 19.41 7.93 18.01
C SER A 72 18.62 8.21 16.72
N PRO A 73 18.53 9.48 16.27
CA PRO A 73 17.83 9.82 15.03
C PRO A 73 18.34 9.05 13.81
N LEU A 74 19.65 8.77 13.75
CA LEU A 74 20.26 8.00 12.67
C LEU A 74 19.77 6.55 12.64
N LEU A 75 19.63 5.91 13.81
CA LEU A 75 19.12 4.54 13.89
C LEU A 75 17.64 4.47 13.49
N ILE A 76 16.83 5.44 13.96
CA ILE A 76 15.42 5.55 13.56
C ILE A 76 15.31 5.68 12.03
N ALA A 77 16.09 6.59 11.43
CA ALA A 77 16.10 6.75 9.98
C ALA A 77 16.52 5.46 9.25
N GLY A 78 17.49 4.71 9.79
CA GLY A 78 17.90 3.42 9.23
C GLY A 78 16.81 2.34 9.28
N ILE A 79 16.05 2.28 10.39
CA ILE A 79 14.91 1.35 10.55
C ILE A 79 13.81 1.70 9.53
N GLU A 80 13.44 2.97 9.44
CA GLU A 80 12.41 3.42 8.48
C GLU A 80 12.85 3.21 7.02
N ALA A 81 14.13 3.42 6.71
CA ALA A 81 14.67 3.14 5.39
C ALA A 81 14.59 1.65 5.04
N LEU A 82 14.93 0.76 5.98
CA LEU A 82 14.80 -0.69 5.80
C LEU A 82 13.33 -1.10 5.62
N ALA A 83 12.44 -0.63 6.50
CA ALA A 83 11.01 -0.93 6.44
C ALA A 83 10.39 -0.43 5.12
N GLY A 84 10.72 0.80 4.71
CA GLY A 84 10.29 1.38 3.44
C GLY A 84 10.80 0.61 2.22
N LEU A 85 12.05 0.12 2.26
CA LEU A 85 12.60 -0.70 1.18
C LEU A 85 11.87 -2.05 1.06
N LEU A 86 11.61 -2.72 2.18
CA LEU A 86 10.87 -3.99 2.19
C LEU A 86 9.42 -3.80 1.75
N MET A 87 8.78 -2.70 2.16
CA MET A 87 7.47 -2.29 1.69
C MET A 87 7.46 -2.08 0.17
N ALA A 88 8.41 -1.30 -0.36
CA ALA A 88 8.51 -1.04 -1.80
C ALA A 88 8.73 -2.33 -2.59
N ALA A 89 9.61 -3.22 -2.11
CA ALA A 89 9.84 -4.52 -2.73
C ALA A 89 8.58 -5.39 -2.75
N THR A 90 7.81 -5.39 -1.65
CA THR A 90 6.55 -6.13 -1.55
C THR A 90 5.51 -5.60 -2.54
N VAL A 91 5.32 -4.27 -2.58
CA VAL A 91 4.39 -3.62 -3.52
C VAL A 91 4.78 -3.96 -4.95
N ALA A 92 6.06 -3.78 -5.31
CA ALA A 92 6.58 -4.06 -6.65
C ALA A 92 6.39 -5.51 -7.07
N ALA A 93 6.64 -6.47 -6.17
CA ALA A 93 6.46 -7.89 -6.45
C ALA A 93 4.99 -8.23 -6.73
N VAL A 94 4.06 -7.71 -5.91
CA VAL A 94 2.62 -7.98 -6.08
C VAL A 94 2.09 -7.33 -7.36
N THR A 95 2.37 -6.04 -7.58
CA THR A 95 1.89 -5.34 -8.79
C THR A 95 2.53 -5.90 -10.06
N GLY A 96 3.82 -6.26 -10.00
CA GLY A 96 4.52 -6.89 -11.12
C GLY A 96 3.94 -8.25 -11.48
N ALA A 97 3.64 -9.09 -10.50
CA ALA A 97 3.00 -10.39 -10.73
C ALA A 97 1.60 -10.25 -11.35
N VAL A 98 0.81 -9.27 -10.91
CA VAL A 98 -0.50 -8.98 -11.50
C VAL A 98 -0.36 -8.47 -12.93
N LEU A 99 0.59 -7.57 -13.19
CA LEU A 99 0.84 -7.04 -14.53
C LEU A 99 1.21 -8.15 -15.53
N VAL A 100 2.14 -9.05 -15.15
CA VAL A 100 2.53 -10.20 -15.98
C VAL A 100 1.33 -11.11 -16.26
N ARG A 101 0.49 -11.38 -15.26
CA ARG A 101 -0.73 -12.19 -15.43
C ARG A 101 -1.72 -11.54 -16.41
N LEU A 102 -1.90 -10.23 -16.34
CA LEU A 102 -2.80 -9.50 -17.24
C LEU A 102 -2.24 -9.46 -18.67
N ALA A 103 -0.95 -9.21 -18.82
CA ALA A 103 -0.29 -9.22 -20.12
C ALA A 103 -0.38 -10.60 -20.80
N ASN A 104 -0.16 -11.68 -20.05
CA ASN A 104 -0.27 -13.04 -20.59
C ASN A 104 -1.69 -13.37 -21.03
N ARG A 105 -2.71 -13.00 -20.23
CA ARG A 105 -4.13 -13.20 -20.60
C ARG A 105 -4.54 -12.43 -21.84
N ALA A 106 -3.96 -11.26 -22.07
CA ALA A 106 -4.22 -10.48 -23.27
C ALA A 106 -3.54 -11.07 -24.53
N ALA A 107 -2.49 -11.88 -24.36
CA ALA A 107 -1.75 -12.51 -25.45
C ALA A 107 -2.30 -13.89 -25.87
N GLU A 108 -3.11 -14.54 -25.03
CA GLU A 108 -3.76 -15.80 -25.38
C GLU A 108 -4.84 -15.58 -26.46
N PRO A 109 -4.75 -16.22 -27.63
CA PRO A 109 -5.80 -16.16 -28.65
C PRO A 109 -7.06 -16.90 -28.14
N ALA A 110 -8.21 -16.23 -28.29
CA ALA A 110 -9.53 -16.72 -27.89
C ALA A 110 -9.96 -18.00 -28.63
#